data_AF-A0A2E5MVR9-F1
#
_entry.id   AF-A0A2E5MVR9-F1
#
_cell.length_a   1.000
_cell.length_b   1.000
_cell.length_c   1.000
_cell.angle_alpha   90.00
_cell.angle_beta   90.00
_cell.angle_gamma   90.00
#
_symmetry.space_group_name_H-M   'P 1'
#
loop_
_entity.id
_entity.type
_entity.pdbx_description
1 polymer ?
#
loop_
_entity_poly.entity_id
_entity_poly.type
_entity_poly.pdbx_seq_one_letter_code
_entity_poly.pdbx_strand_id
1 'polypeptide(L)'
;MGIGLSSSAPKEADLVVGNFRAGSLKGWKEKSFKNTTVYKLVKGDKEMVLMADSNDSASGLYREITVDLAKKPCLTWSWKVDRVLEGLDETTKSGDDFPVRVYVIFSGGVFFWKTRALNYVWSNGLPKGSAWKNAHTMSSINISVQSGLEKVGQWTQQTRNVRRDFKRFFGSDVKQADAVAIMTDTDNSGSRAIAFYGDISFSSKC
;
A
#
# COMPACT_ATOMS: atom_id res chain seq x y z
N MET A 1 32.17 33.86 -26.95
CA MET A 1 31.61 33.44 -25.65
C MET A 1 30.12 33.25 -25.82
N GLY A 2 29.67 32.01 -26.01
CA GLY A 2 28.25 31.68 -26.11
C GLY A 2 27.73 31.24 -24.75
N ILE A 3 26.83 32.01 -24.16
CA ILE A 3 26.20 31.67 -22.87
C ILE A 3 25.05 30.72 -23.18
N GLY A 4 25.29 29.42 -23.02
CA GLY A 4 24.24 28.40 -23.12
C GLY A 4 23.31 28.49 -21.91
N LEU A 5 22.12 29.04 -22.11
CA LEU A 5 21.03 28.96 -21.13
C LEU A 5 20.56 27.50 -21.06
N SER A 6 21.05 26.77 -20.05
CA SER A 6 20.48 25.47 -19.67
C SER A 6 19.14 25.73 -18.97
N SER A 7 18.04 25.64 -19.72
CA SER A 7 16.71 25.59 -19.10
C SER A 7 16.45 24.17 -18.61
N SER A 8 16.55 23.95 -17.30
CA SER A 8 16.00 22.73 -16.71
C SER A 8 14.48 22.78 -16.81
N ALA A 9 13.87 21.72 -17.38
CA ALA A 9 12.43 21.58 -17.38
C ALA A 9 11.89 21.58 -15.94
N PRO A 10 10.73 22.20 -15.65
CA PRO A 10 10.17 22.23 -14.31
C PRO A 10 9.92 20.81 -13.79
N LYS A 11 10.29 20.57 -12.52
CA LYS A 11 10.06 19.29 -11.85
C LYS A 11 8.57 19.02 -11.80
N GLU A 12 8.12 17.95 -12.47
CA GLU A 12 6.72 17.53 -12.44
C GLU A 12 6.30 17.21 -10.99
N ALA A 13 5.18 17.78 -10.55
CA ALA A 13 4.68 17.59 -9.19
C ALA A 13 4.26 16.14 -8.93
N ASP A 14 4.44 15.70 -7.69
CA ASP A 14 4.04 14.36 -7.26
C ASP A 14 2.53 14.17 -7.38
N LEU A 15 2.11 12.97 -7.74
CA LEU A 15 0.71 12.58 -7.76
C LEU A 15 0.28 12.12 -6.37
N VAL A 16 -0.49 12.96 -5.67
CA VAL A 16 -0.98 12.64 -4.32
C VAL A 16 -2.22 11.74 -4.36
N VAL A 17 -2.09 10.55 -3.77
CA VAL A 17 -3.13 9.51 -3.69
C VAL A 17 -3.86 9.56 -2.35
N GLY A 18 -3.14 9.70 -1.25
CA GLY A 18 -3.69 9.91 0.10
C GLY A 18 -3.12 11.20 0.67
N ASN A 19 -3.97 12.20 0.95
CA ASN A 19 -3.58 13.46 1.60
C ASN A 19 -4.20 13.52 3.00
N PHE A 20 -3.80 12.57 3.85
CA PHE A 20 -4.38 12.39 5.17
C PHE A 20 -3.95 13.52 6.11
N ARG A 21 -2.74 14.08 5.92
CA ARG A 21 -2.26 15.26 6.67
C ARG A 21 -3.14 16.49 6.50
N ALA A 22 -3.77 16.65 5.34
CA ALA A 22 -4.73 17.70 5.08
C ALA A 22 -6.16 17.34 5.54
N GLY A 23 -6.34 16.22 6.24
CA GLY A 23 -7.64 15.75 6.70
C GLY A 23 -8.56 15.30 5.57
N SER A 24 -8.02 14.76 4.47
CA SER A 24 -8.81 14.39 3.29
C SER A 24 -8.83 12.88 3.04
N LEU A 25 -10.04 12.32 2.95
CA LEU A 25 -10.33 11.00 2.38
C LEU A 25 -11.03 11.09 1.02
N LYS A 26 -10.95 12.25 0.34
CA LYS A 26 -11.66 12.47 -0.93
C LYS A 26 -11.26 11.42 -1.98
N GLY A 27 -12.27 10.76 -2.54
CA GLY A 27 -12.11 9.76 -3.59
C GLY A 27 -11.81 8.34 -3.09
N TRP A 28 -11.62 8.15 -1.77
CA TRP A 28 -11.56 6.82 -1.19
C TRP A 28 -12.97 6.26 -1.00
N LYS A 29 -13.13 4.99 -1.33
CA LYS A 29 -14.35 4.18 -1.19
C LYS A 29 -14.01 2.97 -0.32
N GLU A 30 -15.00 2.44 0.40
CA GLU A 30 -14.81 1.25 1.22
C GLU A 30 -15.26 -0.01 0.49
N LYS A 31 -14.54 -1.12 0.71
CA LYS A 31 -14.95 -2.46 0.32
C LYS A 31 -14.79 -3.41 1.51
N SER A 32 -15.89 -3.98 1.97
CA SER A 32 -15.91 -5.02 3.00
C SER A 32 -15.93 -6.43 2.38
N PHE A 33 -15.24 -7.36 3.05
CA PHE A 33 -15.19 -8.79 2.76
C PHE A 33 -15.71 -9.62 3.96
N LYS A 34 -15.36 -9.21 5.19
CA LYS A 34 -15.90 -9.74 6.46
C LYS A 34 -15.84 -8.64 7.52
N ASN A 35 -16.95 -8.32 8.19
CA ASN A 35 -17.03 -7.22 9.16
C ASN A 35 -16.43 -5.89 8.58
N THR A 36 -16.19 -4.88 9.43
CA THR A 36 -15.64 -3.60 8.99
C THR A 36 -14.54 -3.11 9.93
N THR A 37 -13.39 -2.83 9.34
CA THR A 37 -12.29 -2.08 9.93
C THR A 37 -12.70 -0.61 10.06
N VAL A 38 -12.53 -0.01 11.24
CA VAL A 38 -12.89 1.38 11.48
C VAL A 38 -11.77 2.29 10.99
N TYR A 39 -12.05 3.07 9.94
CA TYR A 39 -11.14 4.08 9.39
C TYR A 39 -11.51 5.48 9.86
N LYS A 40 -10.57 6.21 10.46
CA LYS A 40 -10.78 7.58 10.95
C LYS A 40 -9.56 8.46 10.75
N LEU A 41 -9.77 9.67 10.24
CA LEU A 41 -8.76 10.72 10.30
C LEU A 41 -8.64 11.19 11.75
N VAL A 42 -7.44 11.09 12.32
CA VAL A 42 -7.13 11.48 13.69
C VAL A 42 -5.90 12.37 13.73
N LYS A 43 -5.79 13.20 14.77
CA LYS A 43 -4.58 14.00 15.00
C LYS A 43 -3.46 13.08 15.52
N GLY A 44 -2.42 12.90 14.72
CA GLY A 44 -1.16 12.29 15.17
C GLY A 44 -0.26 13.32 15.86
N ASP A 45 0.98 12.93 16.16
CA ASP A 45 1.92 13.77 16.91
C ASP A 45 2.25 15.09 16.20
N LYS A 46 2.32 15.07 14.86
CA LYS A 46 2.71 16.22 14.02
C LYS A 46 1.71 16.61 12.95
N GLU A 47 0.90 15.66 12.50
CA GLU A 47 -0.01 15.82 11.37
C GLU A 47 -1.25 14.95 11.54
N MET A 48 -2.30 15.23 10.76
CA MET A 48 -3.44 14.33 10.64
C MET A 48 -2.98 13.03 9.96
N VAL A 49 -3.48 11.90 10.46
CA VAL A 49 -3.17 10.57 9.93
C VAL A 49 -4.44 9.76 9.84
N LEU A 50 -4.45 8.74 8.99
CA LEU A 50 -5.57 7.82 8.90
C LEU A 50 -5.34 6.63 9.83
N MET A 51 -6.12 6.55 10.91
CA MET A 51 -6.17 5.38 11.77
C MET A 51 -7.05 4.29 11.13
N ALA A 52 -6.63 3.04 11.27
CA ALA A 52 -7.40 1.84 10.99
C ALA A 52 -7.45 0.98 12.27
N ASP A 53 -8.64 0.60 12.71
CA ASP A 53 -8.86 -0.28 13.87
C ASP A 53 -9.65 -1.50 13.40
N SER A 54 -8.95 -2.61 13.24
CA SER A 54 -9.50 -3.88 12.73
C SER A 54 -9.64 -4.85 13.89
N ASN A 55 -10.81 -5.50 14.00
CA ASN A 55 -11.12 -6.48 15.05
C ASN A 55 -11.97 -7.59 14.44
N ASP A 56 -11.38 -8.76 14.21
CA ASP A 56 -11.97 -9.86 13.44
C ASP A 56 -12.60 -9.37 12.12
N SER A 57 -11.87 -8.52 11.39
CA SER A 57 -12.42 -7.83 10.21
C SER A 57 -11.47 -7.76 9.02
N ALA A 58 -12.06 -7.79 7.84
CA ALA A 58 -11.47 -7.57 6.54
C ALA A 58 -12.33 -6.59 5.73
N SER A 59 -11.95 -5.32 5.78
CA SER A 59 -12.41 -4.29 4.85
C SER A 59 -11.25 -3.38 4.49
N GLY A 60 -11.22 -2.88 3.26
CA GLY A 60 -10.20 -1.93 2.81
C GLY A 60 -10.80 -0.63 2.31
N LEU A 61 -10.00 0.43 2.33
CA LEU A 61 -10.27 1.64 1.56
C LEU A 61 -9.53 1.56 0.24
N TYR A 62 -10.19 1.91 -0.86
CA TYR A 62 -9.58 1.97 -2.19
C TYR A 62 -9.91 3.27 -2.88
N ARG A 63 -8.99 3.74 -3.72
CA ARG A 63 -9.15 4.91 -4.57
C ARG A 63 -8.79 4.53 -6.00
N GLU A 64 -9.78 4.63 -6.88
CA GLU A 64 -9.58 4.51 -8.34
C GLU A 64 -8.77 5.73 -8.81
N ILE A 65 -7.62 5.47 -9.42
CA ILE A 65 -6.71 6.49 -9.93
C ILE A 65 -5.81 5.90 -11.01
N THR A 66 -5.74 6.60 -12.14
CA THR A 66 -4.81 6.26 -13.22
C THR A 66 -3.44 6.85 -12.94
N VAL A 67 -2.41 6.00 -12.84
CA VAL A 67 -1.02 6.39 -12.65
C VAL A 67 -0.21 5.99 -13.86
N ASP A 68 0.40 6.95 -14.57
CA ASP A 68 1.38 6.68 -15.61
C ASP A 68 2.72 6.27 -14.98
N LEU A 69 3.01 4.97 -14.97
CA LEU A 69 4.20 4.37 -14.39
C LEU A 69 5.44 4.52 -15.28
N ALA A 70 5.33 5.06 -16.49
CA ALA A 70 6.50 5.51 -17.26
C ALA A 70 7.01 6.86 -16.75
N LYS A 71 6.13 7.70 -16.21
CA LYS A 71 6.47 9.02 -15.67
C LYS A 71 6.68 9.02 -14.15
N LYS A 72 5.80 8.34 -13.42
CA LYS A 72 5.77 8.33 -11.94
C LYS A 72 5.77 6.91 -11.39
N PRO A 73 6.86 6.13 -11.55
CA PRO A 73 6.90 4.74 -11.11
C PRO A 73 7.04 4.54 -9.60
N CYS A 74 7.39 5.59 -8.85
CA CYS A 74 7.83 5.46 -7.47
C CYS A 74 6.70 5.80 -6.50
N LEU A 75 6.18 4.77 -5.83
CA LEU A 75 5.19 4.90 -4.77
C LEU A 75 5.91 5.16 -3.44
N THR A 76 5.49 6.19 -2.72
CA THR A 76 5.98 6.51 -1.38
C THR A 76 4.82 6.64 -0.41
N TRP A 77 4.97 6.05 0.78
CA TRP A 77 4.01 6.14 1.87
C TRP A 77 4.71 5.96 3.22
N SER A 78 4.00 6.26 4.30
CA SER A 78 4.42 5.89 5.64
C SER A 78 3.30 5.20 6.41
N TRP A 79 3.69 4.38 7.38
CA TRP A 79 2.76 3.75 8.29
C TRP A 79 3.37 3.58 9.68
N LYS A 80 2.52 3.28 10.66
CA LYS A 80 2.87 2.84 12.01
C LYS A 80 1.89 1.76 12.43
N VAL A 81 2.37 0.69 13.05
CA VAL A 81 1.54 -0.39 13.60
C VAL A 81 1.67 -0.43 15.12
N ASP A 82 0.61 -0.79 15.83
CA ASP A 82 0.65 -1.01 17.28
C ASP A 82 1.24 -2.37 17.65
N ARG A 83 1.09 -3.37 16.76
CA ARG A 83 1.58 -4.73 16.93
C ARG A 83 1.81 -5.44 15.60
N VAL A 84 2.40 -6.62 15.68
CA VAL A 84 2.28 -7.68 14.67
C VAL A 84 1.28 -8.74 15.16
N LEU A 85 0.77 -9.55 14.24
CA LEU A 85 -0.13 -10.67 14.53
C LEU A 85 0.70 -11.95 14.64
N GLU A 86 1.00 -12.33 15.88
CA GLU A 86 1.91 -13.45 16.15
C GLU A 86 1.28 -14.81 15.85
N GLY A 87 2.14 -15.79 15.52
CA GLY A 87 1.73 -17.18 15.28
C GLY A 87 1.05 -17.45 13.93
N LEU A 88 0.98 -16.46 13.04
CA LEU A 88 0.40 -16.62 11.71
C LEU A 88 1.42 -17.10 10.67
N ASP A 89 1.02 -18.06 9.86
CA ASP A 89 1.66 -18.32 8.57
C ASP A 89 0.95 -17.52 7.47
N GLU A 90 1.48 -16.34 7.19
CA GLU A 90 0.98 -15.38 6.20
C GLU A 90 1.05 -15.85 4.74
N THR A 91 1.57 -17.06 4.50
CA THR A 91 1.54 -17.69 3.18
C THR A 91 0.34 -18.61 2.98
N THR A 92 -0.44 -18.83 4.04
CA THR A 92 -1.64 -19.68 4.05
C THR A 92 -2.92 -18.86 4.15
N LYS A 93 -4.05 -19.41 3.70
CA LYS A 93 -5.34 -18.71 3.77
C LYS A 93 -5.81 -18.41 5.19
N SER A 94 -5.38 -19.22 6.17
CA SER A 94 -5.73 -19.03 7.59
C SER A 94 -4.81 -18.04 8.30
N GLY A 95 -3.76 -17.55 7.64
CA GLY A 95 -2.81 -16.61 8.24
C GLY A 95 -2.57 -15.34 7.42
N ASP A 96 -3.29 -15.10 6.31
CA ASP A 96 -3.11 -13.95 5.40
C ASP A 96 -3.68 -12.62 5.97
N ASP A 97 -3.56 -12.43 7.29
CA ASP A 97 -3.86 -11.18 7.99
C ASP A 97 -2.61 -10.32 8.13
N PHE A 98 -2.77 -9.00 8.00
CA PHE A 98 -1.66 -8.07 8.14
C PHE A 98 -2.08 -6.82 8.92
N PRO A 99 -1.21 -6.31 9.81
CA PRO A 99 -1.48 -5.06 10.51
C PRO A 99 -1.58 -3.86 9.55
N VAL A 100 -0.88 -3.91 8.41
CA VAL A 100 -1.02 -2.95 7.31
C VAL A 100 -0.69 -3.54 5.96
N ARG A 101 -1.48 -3.15 4.96
CA ARG A 101 -1.23 -3.39 3.53
C ARG A 101 -1.44 -2.12 2.72
N VAL A 102 -0.65 -1.96 1.66
CA VAL A 102 -0.87 -1.02 0.56
C VAL A 102 -0.89 -1.80 -0.74
N TYR A 103 -1.96 -1.67 -1.52
CA TYR A 103 -2.15 -2.35 -2.79
C TYR A 103 -1.94 -1.38 -3.93
N VAL A 104 -1.31 -1.86 -5.00
CA VAL A 104 -1.39 -1.25 -6.32
C VAL A 104 -2.08 -2.21 -7.27
N ILE A 105 -3.16 -1.77 -7.88
CA ILE A 105 -4.08 -2.61 -8.66
C ILE A 105 -3.92 -2.31 -10.15
N PHE A 106 -3.89 -3.38 -10.95
CA PHE A 106 -3.69 -3.37 -12.39
C PHE A 106 -4.83 -4.16 -13.04
N SER A 107 -5.89 -3.47 -13.41
CA SER A 107 -7.09 -4.03 -14.06
C SER A 107 -6.96 -4.07 -15.59
N GLY A 108 -6.14 -3.19 -16.18
CA GLY A 108 -6.00 -3.10 -17.63
C GLY A 108 -7.21 -2.47 -18.34
N GLY A 109 -8.02 -1.69 -17.61
CA GLY A 109 -9.21 -1.02 -18.14
C GLY A 109 -10.46 -1.90 -18.15
N VAL A 110 -11.20 -1.90 -19.27
CA VAL A 110 -12.58 -2.42 -19.37
C VAL A 110 -12.74 -3.93 -19.10
N PHE A 111 -11.63 -4.69 -19.05
CA PHE A 111 -11.63 -6.13 -18.82
C PHE A 111 -11.13 -6.48 -17.41
N PHE A 112 -11.98 -6.28 -16.40
CA PHE A 112 -11.66 -6.52 -14.98
C PHE A 112 -11.23 -7.97 -14.65
N TRP A 113 -11.48 -8.94 -15.54
CA TRP A 113 -11.13 -10.35 -15.40
C TRP A 113 -9.63 -10.64 -15.34
N LYS A 114 -8.75 -9.66 -15.63
CA LYS A 114 -7.27 -9.79 -15.55
C LYS A 114 -6.64 -9.01 -14.41
N THR A 115 -7.41 -8.68 -13.37
CA THR A 115 -6.91 -7.87 -12.26
C THR A 115 -5.71 -8.52 -11.57
N ARG A 116 -4.57 -7.82 -11.60
CA ARG A 116 -3.37 -8.15 -10.83
C ARG A 116 -3.15 -7.13 -9.73
N ALA A 117 -2.46 -7.52 -8.66
CA ALA A 117 -2.10 -6.61 -7.58
C ALA A 117 -0.70 -6.87 -7.02
N LEU A 118 -0.02 -5.79 -6.65
CA LEU A 118 1.14 -5.84 -5.76
C LEU A 118 0.68 -5.36 -4.39
N ASN A 119 0.93 -6.15 -3.34
CA ASN A 119 0.57 -5.82 -1.98
C ASN A 119 1.85 -5.62 -1.18
N TYR A 120 2.11 -4.40 -0.75
CA TYR A 120 3.21 -4.09 0.14
C TYR A 120 2.73 -4.21 1.58
N VAL A 121 3.38 -5.08 2.35
CA VAL A 121 2.91 -5.47 3.69
C VAL A 121 3.97 -5.20 4.76
N TRP A 122 3.49 -4.95 5.98
CA TRP A 122 4.27 -5.22 7.19
C TRP A 122 4.04 -6.68 7.55
N SER A 123 5.05 -7.51 7.32
CA SER A 123 4.97 -8.93 7.62
C SER A 123 5.09 -9.20 9.12
N ASN A 124 4.28 -10.11 9.62
CA ASN A 124 4.27 -10.58 10.99
C ASN A 124 5.52 -11.41 11.33
N GLY A 125 6.14 -12.08 10.34
CA GLY A 125 7.30 -12.95 10.60
C GLY A 125 8.23 -13.24 9.42
N LEU A 126 7.81 -13.01 8.16
CA LEU A 126 8.68 -13.25 7.01
C LEU A 126 9.71 -12.12 6.86
N PRO A 127 10.99 -12.42 6.54
CA PRO A 127 12.03 -11.41 6.42
C PRO A 127 11.66 -10.27 5.47
N LYS A 128 12.07 -9.06 5.82
CA LYS A 128 11.97 -7.89 4.92
C LYS A 128 12.64 -8.22 3.58
N GLY A 129 11.94 -7.93 2.48
CA GLY A 129 12.36 -8.23 1.11
C GLY A 129 11.81 -9.54 0.54
N SER A 130 11.19 -10.38 1.39
CA SER A 130 10.46 -11.57 0.94
C SER A 130 9.27 -11.21 0.07
N ALA A 131 8.90 -12.10 -0.87
CA ALA A 131 7.70 -11.97 -1.67
C ALA A 131 7.09 -13.35 -1.98
N TRP A 132 5.76 -13.43 -1.96
CA TRP A 132 5.01 -14.67 -2.15
C TRP A 132 3.66 -14.39 -2.84
N LYS A 133 3.05 -15.43 -3.40
CA LYS A 133 1.69 -15.32 -3.95
C LYS A 133 0.69 -15.20 -2.80
N ASN A 134 -0.34 -14.37 -2.98
CA ASN A 134 -1.44 -14.28 -2.03
C ASN A 134 -2.17 -15.65 -1.93
N ALA A 135 -2.55 -16.04 -0.71
CA ALA A 135 -3.14 -17.36 -0.47
C ALA A 135 -4.58 -17.50 -1.03
N HIS A 136 -5.29 -16.40 -1.23
CA HIS A 136 -6.64 -16.36 -1.77
C HIS A 136 -6.68 -16.19 -3.29
N THR A 137 -5.62 -15.68 -3.91
CA THR A 137 -5.54 -15.49 -5.35
C THR A 137 -4.12 -15.57 -5.90
N MET A 138 -3.95 -16.27 -7.03
CA MET A 138 -2.68 -16.32 -7.75
C MET A 138 -2.35 -15.01 -8.51
N SER A 139 -3.30 -14.07 -8.58
CA SER A 139 -3.16 -12.82 -9.33
C SER A 139 -2.59 -11.68 -8.48
N SER A 140 -2.20 -11.95 -7.23
CA SER A 140 -1.62 -10.98 -6.33
C SER A 140 -0.33 -11.48 -5.69
N ILE A 141 0.62 -10.57 -5.50
CA ILE A 141 1.92 -10.83 -4.89
C ILE A 141 2.04 -9.98 -3.64
N ASN A 142 2.20 -10.63 -2.49
CA ASN A 142 2.57 -10.00 -1.23
C ASN A 142 4.08 -9.75 -1.23
N ILE A 143 4.51 -8.57 -0.77
CA ILE A 143 5.90 -8.14 -0.68
C ILE A 143 6.13 -7.53 0.71
N SER A 144 6.99 -8.18 1.51
CA SER A 144 7.39 -7.69 2.84
C SER A 144 8.32 -6.49 2.68
N VAL A 145 7.82 -5.27 2.92
CA VAL A 145 8.64 -4.04 2.90
C VAL A 145 9.06 -3.61 4.30
N GLN A 146 8.39 -4.15 5.31
CA GLN A 146 8.76 -4.08 6.72
C GLN A 146 8.38 -5.43 7.38
N SER A 147 9.05 -5.81 8.46
CA SER A 147 8.76 -7.08 9.14
C SER A 147 9.03 -7.03 10.64
N GLY A 148 8.27 -7.81 11.39
CA GLY A 148 8.55 -8.14 12.78
C GLY A 148 8.40 -6.97 13.76
N LEU A 149 8.96 -7.18 14.96
CA LEU A 149 8.70 -6.34 16.13
C LEU A 149 9.58 -5.08 16.22
N GLU A 150 10.72 -5.04 15.53
CA GLU A 150 11.79 -4.04 15.77
C GLU A 150 11.31 -2.59 15.62
N LYS A 151 10.40 -2.32 14.68
CA LYS A 151 9.88 -0.97 14.38
C LYS A 151 8.44 -0.76 14.83
N VAL A 152 7.83 -1.69 15.56
CA VAL A 152 6.48 -1.53 16.11
C VAL A 152 6.42 -0.25 16.95
N GLY A 153 5.32 0.49 16.84
CA GLY A 153 5.14 1.79 17.50
C GLY A 153 5.93 2.94 16.86
N GLN A 154 6.72 2.70 15.82
CA GLN A 154 7.49 3.73 15.11
C GLN A 154 6.92 3.96 13.70
N TRP A 155 6.95 5.21 13.27
CA TRP A 155 6.66 5.56 11.88
C TRP A 155 7.80 5.07 10.98
N THR A 156 7.44 4.36 9.91
CA THR A 156 8.39 3.94 8.89
C THR A 156 7.90 4.38 7.51
N GLN A 157 8.81 4.93 6.72
CA GLN A 157 8.54 5.33 5.35
C GLN A 157 9.02 4.23 4.40
N GLN A 158 8.23 3.97 3.36
CA GLN A 158 8.55 3.03 2.30
C GLN A 158 8.54 3.77 0.96
N THR A 159 9.47 3.40 0.08
CA THR A 159 9.50 3.85 -1.31
C THR A 159 9.77 2.66 -2.22
N ARG A 160 8.91 2.44 -3.22
CA ARG A 160 8.99 1.30 -4.15
C ARG A 160 8.82 1.74 -5.59
N ASN A 161 9.66 1.22 -6.47
CA ASN A 161 9.43 1.33 -7.91
C ASN A 161 8.42 0.25 -8.33
N VAL A 162 7.17 0.66 -8.49
CA VAL A 162 6.02 -0.22 -8.74
C VAL A 162 6.14 -0.94 -10.08
N ARG A 163 6.56 -0.24 -11.15
CA ARG A 163 6.75 -0.85 -12.47
C ARG A 163 7.82 -1.94 -12.46
N ARG A 164 8.93 -1.67 -11.77
CA ARG A 164 10.03 -2.64 -11.61
C ARG A 164 9.57 -3.85 -10.80
N ASP A 165 8.85 -3.63 -9.70
CA ASP A 165 8.31 -4.72 -8.89
C ASP A 165 7.31 -5.56 -9.70
N PHE A 166 6.42 -4.92 -10.46
CA PHE A 166 5.48 -5.61 -11.33
C PHE A 166 6.20 -6.48 -12.36
N LYS A 167 7.20 -5.93 -13.06
CA LYS A 167 8.01 -6.69 -14.03
C LYS A 167 8.75 -7.85 -13.37
N ARG A 168 9.31 -7.64 -12.18
CA ARG A 168 10.03 -8.68 -11.43
C ARG A 168 9.14 -9.87 -11.10
N PHE A 169 7.91 -9.64 -10.65
CA PHE A 169 7.06 -10.72 -10.13
C PHE A 169 6.06 -11.28 -11.14
N PHE A 170 5.65 -10.51 -12.15
CA PHE A 170 4.71 -10.94 -13.18
C PHE A 170 5.37 -11.16 -14.56
N GLY A 171 6.68 -10.95 -14.69
CA GLY A 171 7.46 -11.21 -15.91
C GLY A 171 7.13 -10.33 -17.11
N SER A 172 6.18 -9.42 -16.98
CA SER A 172 5.68 -8.53 -18.03
C SER A 172 5.77 -7.08 -17.58
N ASP A 173 5.99 -6.16 -18.52
CA ASP A 173 6.03 -4.74 -18.21
C ASP A 173 4.63 -4.16 -18.08
N VAL A 174 4.50 -3.06 -17.34
CA VAL A 174 3.23 -2.35 -17.16
C VAL A 174 3.44 -0.84 -17.21
N LYS A 175 2.54 -0.14 -17.89
CA LYS A 175 2.62 1.32 -18.05
C LYS A 175 1.67 2.08 -17.13
N GLN A 176 0.68 1.40 -16.56
CA GLN A 176 -0.39 2.04 -15.82
C GLN A 176 -0.78 1.24 -14.58
N ALA A 177 -1.00 1.92 -13.46
CA ALA A 177 -1.80 1.41 -12.35
C ALA A 177 -3.19 2.08 -12.34
N ASP A 178 -4.20 1.37 -11.87
CA ASP A 178 -5.61 1.76 -11.99
C ASP A 178 -6.28 2.10 -10.65
N ALA A 179 -5.73 1.61 -9.54
CA ALA A 179 -6.17 1.97 -8.21
C ALA A 179 -5.07 1.72 -7.17
N VAL A 180 -5.22 2.40 -6.04
CA VAL A 180 -4.48 2.12 -4.81
C VAL A 180 -5.48 1.74 -3.73
N ALA A 181 -5.16 0.76 -2.91
CA ALA A 181 -5.95 0.43 -1.73
C ALA A 181 -5.07 0.31 -0.49
N ILE A 182 -5.70 0.39 0.67
CA ILE A 182 -5.09 0.13 1.98
C ILE A 182 -6.00 -0.80 2.77
N MET A 183 -5.40 -1.66 3.58
CA MET A 183 -6.15 -2.61 4.40
C MET A 183 -5.37 -2.95 5.66
N THR A 184 -6.09 -2.93 6.78
CA THR A 184 -5.68 -3.57 8.03
C THR A 184 -6.73 -4.62 8.33
N ASP A 185 -6.30 -5.86 8.46
CA ASP A 185 -7.19 -7.01 8.48
C ASP A 185 -6.73 -8.06 9.48
N THR A 186 -7.72 -8.70 10.09
CA THR A 186 -7.60 -9.57 11.26
C THR A 186 -8.64 -10.71 11.21
N ASP A 187 -9.22 -10.97 10.04
CA ASP A 187 -10.38 -11.85 9.92
C ASP A 187 -10.03 -13.34 9.88
N ASN A 188 -8.77 -13.68 9.56
CA ASN A 188 -8.29 -15.06 9.60
C ASN A 188 -7.83 -15.48 11.00
N SER A 189 -7.22 -14.57 11.74
CA SER A 189 -6.72 -14.76 13.11
C SER A 189 -7.79 -14.48 14.17
N GLY A 190 -8.83 -13.71 13.85
CA GLY A 190 -9.83 -13.22 14.80
C GLY A 190 -9.24 -12.21 15.81
N SER A 191 -8.05 -11.68 15.54
CA SER A 191 -7.33 -10.79 16.43
C SER A 191 -7.78 -9.32 16.27
N ARG A 192 -7.05 -8.40 16.90
CA ARG A 192 -7.25 -6.96 16.73
C ARG A 192 -5.92 -6.27 16.43
N ALA A 193 -5.94 -5.32 15.50
CA ALA A 193 -4.78 -4.48 15.17
C ALA A 193 -5.21 -3.01 14.99
N ILE A 194 -4.37 -2.11 15.50
CA ILE A 194 -4.50 -0.67 15.26
C ILE A 194 -3.30 -0.19 14.46
N ALA A 195 -3.59 0.41 13.32
CA ALA A 195 -2.55 0.96 12.45
C ALA A 195 -2.84 2.40 12.06
N PHE A 196 -1.80 3.06 11.59
CA PHE A 196 -1.86 4.43 11.11
C PHE A 196 -1.19 4.50 9.74
N TYR A 197 -1.84 5.16 8.81
CA TYR A 197 -1.34 5.47 7.47
C TYR A 197 -1.06 6.96 7.37
N GLY A 198 0.12 7.30 6.86
CA GLY A 198 0.47 8.64 6.41
C GLY A 198 0.13 8.82 4.93
N ASP A 199 0.50 9.97 4.39
CA ASP A 199 0.26 10.31 2.99
C ASP A 199 0.83 9.26 2.03
N ILE A 200 0.16 9.13 0.87
CA ILE A 200 0.54 8.20 -0.20
C ILE A 200 0.69 9.02 -1.48
N SER A 201 1.81 8.88 -2.18
CA SER A 201 2.05 9.59 -3.44
C SER A 201 2.87 8.77 -4.44
N PHE A 202 2.73 9.12 -5.72
CA PHE A 202 3.61 8.67 -6.79
C PHE A 202 4.48 9.80 -7.30
N SER A 203 5.77 9.53 -7.50
CA SER A 203 6.75 10.50 -8.00
C SER A 203 7.59 9.91 -9.13
N SER A 204 8.33 10.77 -9.83
CA SER A 204 9.24 10.36 -10.90
C SER A 204 10.55 9.75 -10.41
N LYS A 205 10.88 9.90 -9.11
CA LYS A 205 12.14 9.44 -8.53
C LYS A 205 11.92 8.63 -7.26
N CYS A 206 12.54 7.47 -7.26
CA CYS A 206 12.91 6.72 -6.08
C CYS A 206 14.33 7.20 -5.71
#